data_AF-A0A363UL70-F1
#
_entry.id   AF-A0A363UL70-F1
#
_cell.length_a   1.000
_cell.length_b   1.000
_cell.length_c   1.000
_cell.angle_alpha   90.00
_cell.angle_beta   90.00
_cell.angle_gamma   90.00
#
_symmetry.space_group_name_H-M   'P 1'
#
loop_
_entity.id
_entity.type
_entity.pdbx_description
1 polymer ?
#
loop_
_entity_poly.entity_id
_entity_poly.type
_entity_poly.pdbx_seq_one_letter_code
_entity_poly.pdbx_strand_id
1 'polypeptide(L)'
;MINPEQAELPDLIDAWVRMQRQAQADAEHADAVAIQARRSADQAKTLHSAIRARMRTLGVQACTHNHCVYQLDKGQLHATAAPDARYLEHPGELPLDKESVA
;
A
#
# COMPACT_ATOMS: atom_id res chain seq x y z
N MET A 1 -24.60 28.76 -1.54
CA MET A 1 -24.82 28.14 -2.86
C MET A 1 -25.59 29.17 -3.69
N ILE A 2 -25.07 29.59 -4.84
CA ILE A 2 -25.73 30.63 -5.67
C ILE A 2 -26.92 29.98 -6.39
N ASN A 3 -28.08 30.64 -6.41
CA ASN A 3 -29.22 30.20 -7.20
C ASN A 3 -29.03 30.70 -8.65
N PRO A 4 -28.75 29.82 -9.63
CA PRO A 4 -28.36 30.26 -10.97
C PRO A 4 -29.48 30.95 -11.73
N GLU A 5 -30.75 30.72 -11.37
CA GLU A 5 -31.91 31.35 -12.01
C GLU A 5 -32.14 32.80 -11.57
N GLN A 6 -31.49 33.23 -10.49
CA GLN A 6 -31.70 34.55 -9.87
C GLN A 6 -30.41 35.37 -9.74
N ALA A 7 -29.26 34.81 -10.10
CA ALA A 7 -27.96 35.46 -9.94
C ALA A 7 -27.60 36.32 -11.16
N GLU A 8 -26.88 37.41 -10.90
CA GLU A 8 -26.37 38.24 -11.99
C GLU A 8 -25.23 37.52 -12.72
N LEU A 9 -25.06 37.85 -14.00
CA LEU A 9 -24.04 37.24 -14.86
C LEU A 9 -22.61 37.29 -14.28
N PRO A 10 -22.15 38.39 -13.64
CA PRO A 10 -20.83 38.42 -13.00
C PRO A 10 -20.68 37.38 -11.88
N ASP A 11 -21.71 37.23 -11.03
CA ASP A 11 -21.70 36.24 -9.93
C ASP A 11 -21.64 34.81 -10.45
N LEU A 12 -22.34 34.54 -11.56
CA LEU A 12 -22.30 33.26 -12.26
C LEU A 12 -20.90 32.96 -12.82
N ILE A 13 -20.26 33.95 -13.45
CA ILE A 13 -18.90 33.81 -13.98
C ILE A 13 -17.91 33.55 -12.84
N ASP A 14 -17.98 34.31 -11.75
CA ASP A 14 -17.09 34.14 -10.60
C ASP A 14 -17.29 32.79 -9.90
N ALA A 15 -18.52 32.30 -9.82
CA ALA A 15 -18.79 30.96 -9.31
C ALA A 15 -18.22 29.88 -10.23
N TRP A 16 -18.40 30.00 -11.55
CA TRP A 16 -17.84 29.07 -12.52
C TRP A 16 -16.30 29.04 -12.46
N VAL A 17 -15.64 30.20 -12.44
CA VAL A 17 -14.17 30.30 -12.34
C VAL A 17 -13.68 29.65 -11.04
N ARG A 18 -14.36 29.89 -9.92
CA ARG A 18 -14.03 29.23 -8.63
C ARG A 18 -14.18 27.72 -8.72
N MET A 19 -15.28 27.23 -9.29
CA MET A 19 -15.51 25.79 -9.48
C MET A 19 -14.49 25.17 -10.42
N GLN A 20 -14.10 25.85 -11.49
CA GLN A 20 -13.08 25.38 -12.42
C GLN A 20 -11.71 25.27 -11.75
N ARG A 21 -11.33 26.27 -10.94
CA ARG A 21 -10.08 26.22 -10.15
C ARG A 21 -10.10 25.07 -9.14
N GLN A 22 -11.23 24.86 -8.47
CA GLN A 22 -11.38 23.74 -7.54
C GLN A 22 -11.26 22.40 -8.26
N ALA A 23 -11.96 22.23 -9.39
CA ALA A 23 -11.88 21.01 -10.20
C ALA A 23 -10.46 20.73 -10.70
N GLN A 24 -9.72 21.77 -11.08
CA GLN A 24 -8.32 21.62 -11.47
C GLN A 24 -7.43 21.22 -10.29
N ALA A 25 -7.58 21.84 -9.12
CA ALA A 25 -6.84 21.47 -7.92
C ALA A 25 -7.13 20.02 -7.49
N ASP A 26 -8.39 19.59 -7.59
CA ASP A 26 -8.80 18.22 -7.28
C ASP A 26 -8.17 17.22 -8.27
N ALA A 27 -8.09 17.57 -9.57
CA ALA A 27 -7.44 16.74 -10.58
C ALA A 27 -5.92 16.62 -10.33
N GLU A 28 -5.25 17.73 -10.02
CA GLU A 28 -3.82 17.72 -9.68
C GLU A 28 -3.54 16.87 -8.43
N HIS A 29 -4.42 16.94 -7.42
CA HIS A 29 -4.33 16.11 -6.23
C HIS A 29 -4.54 14.62 -6.55
N ALA A 30 -5.53 14.29 -7.38
CA ALA A 30 -5.80 12.92 -7.81
C ALA A 30 -4.60 12.31 -8.55
N ASP A 31 -3.96 13.07 -9.45
CA ASP A 31 -2.75 12.64 -10.15
C ASP A 31 -1.58 12.43 -9.18
N ALA A 32 -1.37 13.33 -8.22
CA ALA A 32 -0.33 13.19 -7.20
C ALA A 32 -0.54 11.91 -6.36
N VAL A 33 -1.78 11.63 -5.94
CA VAL A 33 -2.14 10.42 -5.20
C VAL A 33 -1.90 9.17 -6.05
N ALA A 34 -2.27 9.19 -7.34
CA ALA A 34 -2.05 8.07 -8.25
C ALA A 34 -0.56 7.78 -8.46
N ILE A 35 0.26 8.83 -8.64
CA ILE A 35 1.72 8.70 -8.74
C ILE A 35 2.30 8.10 -7.47
N GLN A 36 1.87 8.58 -6.29
CA GLN A 36 2.35 8.07 -5.02
C GLN A 36 1.97 6.60 -4.82
N ALA A 37 0.72 6.22 -5.10
CA ALA A 37 0.25 4.84 -5.02
C ALA A 37 1.07 3.91 -5.93
N ARG A 38 1.39 4.36 -7.16
CA ARG A 38 2.24 3.60 -8.08
C ARG A 38 3.65 3.40 -7.54
N ARG A 39 4.29 4.45 -7.01
CA ARG A 39 5.62 4.37 -6.39
C ARG A 39 5.63 3.39 -5.21
N SER A 40 4.62 3.44 -4.35
CA SER A 40 4.47 2.50 -3.23
C SER A 40 4.31 1.06 -3.71
N ALA A 41 3.54 0.82 -4.78
CA ALA A 41 3.41 -0.52 -5.36
C ALA A 41 4.74 -1.05 -5.92
N ASP A 42 5.53 -0.20 -6.57
CA ASP A 42 6.85 -0.59 -7.11
C ASP A 42 7.86 -0.86 -5.98
N GLN A 43 7.83 -0.08 -4.90
CA GLN A 43 8.61 -0.36 -3.69
C GLN A 43 8.18 -1.69 -3.05
N ALA A 44 6.88 -1.95 -2.92
CA ALA A 44 6.37 -3.21 -2.39
C ALA A 44 6.83 -4.41 -3.23
N LYS A 45 6.82 -4.32 -4.57
CA LYS A 45 7.35 -5.37 -5.47
C LYS A 45 8.85 -5.60 -5.27
N THR A 46 9.60 -4.51 -5.07
CA THR A 46 11.05 -4.54 -4.82
C THR A 46 11.35 -5.27 -3.51
N LEU A 47 10.64 -4.90 -2.44
CA LEU A 47 10.74 -5.54 -1.12
C LEU A 47 10.31 -7.01 -1.18
N HIS A 48 9.21 -7.32 -1.85
CA HIS A 48 8.75 -8.71 -2.06
C HIS A 48 9.83 -9.55 -2.75
N SER A 49 10.49 -9.00 -3.77
CA SER A 49 11.59 -9.68 -4.47
C SER A 49 12.81 -9.89 -3.57
N ALA A 50 13.14 -8.91 -2.73
CA ALA A 50 14.24 -8.99 -1.77
C ALA A 50 13.98 -10.03 -0.67
N ILE A 51 12.76 -10.06 -0.10
CA ILE A 51 12.35 -11.07 0.89
C ILE A 51 12.48 -12.47 0.28
N ARG A 52 11.94 -12.66 -0.93
CA ARG A 52 12.05 -13.92 -1.66
C ARG A 52 13.51 -14.36 -1.85
N ALA A 53 14.38 -13.45 -2.28
CA ALA A 53 15.80 -13.73 -2.46
C ALA A 53 16.46 -14.11 -1.14
N ARG A 54 16.16 -13.37 -0.06
CA ARG A 54 16.72 -13.61 1.28
C ARG A 54 16.28 -14.96 1.84
N MET A 55 15.00 -15.31 1.74
CA MET A 55 14.48 -16.61 2.18
C MET A 55 15.16 -17.76 1.44
N ARG A 56 15.39 -17.62 0.13
CA ARG A 56 16.17 -18.61 -0.65
C ARG A 56 17.62 -18.72 -0.17
N THR A 57 18.30 -17.60 0.08
CA THR A 57 19.68 -17.60 0.59
C THR A 57 19.77 -18.29 1.96
N LEU A 58 18.76 -18.13 2.81
CA LEU A 58 18.71 -18.76 4.13
C LEU A 58 18.22 -20.22 4.10
N GLY A 59 17.74 -20.72 2.96
CA GLY A 59 17.15 -22.06 2.86
C GLY A 59 15.80 -22.20 3.57
N VAL A 60 15.13 -21.09 3.88
CA VAL A 60 13.87 -21.06 4.63
C VAL A 60 12.69 -21.11 3.67
N GLN A 61 11.77 -22.04 3.89
CA GLN A 61 10.57 -22.19 3.05
C GLN A 61 9.38 -21.37 3.58
N ALA A 62 9.32 -21.07 4.88
CA ALA A 62 8.31 -20.21 5.46
C ALA A 62 8.89 -19.43 6.64
N CYS A 63 8.43 -18.20 6.83
CA CYS A 63 8.68 -17.43 8.04
C CYS A 63 7.45 -16.62 8.43
N THR A 64 7.28 -16.41 9.72
CA THR A 64 6.26 -15.54 10.29
C THR A 64 6.84 -14.18 10.65
N HIS A 65 6.10 -13.11 10.37
CA HIS A 65 6.40 -11.77 10.89
C HIS A 65 5.11 -11.01 11.12
N ASN A 66 4.94 -10.49 12.35
CA ASN A 66 3.67 -9.96 12.86
C ASN A 66 2.53 -10.99 12.69
N HIS A 67 1.37 -10.54 12.22
CA HIS A 67 0.21 -11.37 11.93
C HIS A 67 0.23 -11.93 10.49
N CYS A 68 1.42 -12.08 9.89
CA CYS A 68 1.57 -12.57 8.53
C CYS A 68 2.52 -13.77 8.46
N VAL A 69 2.14 -14.75 7.64
CA VAL A 69 2.99 -15.85 7.23
C VAL A 69 3.46 -15.58 5.80
N TYR A 70 4.77 -15.70 5.61
CA TYR A 70 5.45 -15.59 4.33
C TYR A 70 5.95 -16.97 3.93
N GLN A 71 5.44 -17.52 2.83
CA GLN A 71 5.80 -18.85 2.36
C GLN A 71 6.36 -18.81 0.94
N LEU A 72 7.45 -19.51 0.70
CA LEU A 72 7.99 -19.80 -0.62
C LEU A 72 7.37 -21.09 -1.16
N ASP A 73 6.49 -20.98 -2.17
CA ASP A 73 6.00 -22.13 -2.93
C ASP A 73 6.45 -22.01 -4.38
N LYS A 74 7.07 -23.07 -4.93
CA LYS A 74 7.58 -23.12 -6.33
C LYS A 74 8.41 -21.89 -6.73
N GLY A 75 9.11 -21.29 -5.76
CA GLY A 75 9.90 -20.09 -5.95
C GLY A 75 9.12 -18.78 -6.03
N GLN A 76 7.82 -18.76 -5.77
CA GLN A 76 7.02 -17.56 -5.54
C GLN A 76 6.83 -17.32 -4.04
N LEU A 77 6.76 -16.05 -3.63
CA LEU A 77 6.53 -15.69 -2.23
C LEU A 77 5.06 -15.32 -2.04
N HIS A 78 4.42 -16.00 -1.11
CA HIS A 78 3.04 -15.79 -0.73
C HIS A 78 2.99 -15.20 0.67
N ALA A 79 2.32 -14.06 0.83
CA ALA A 79 2.03 -13.49 2.13
C ALA A 79 0.56 -13.74 2.45
N THR A 80 0.30 -14.41 3.57
CA THR A 80 -1.07 -14.64 4.06
C THR A 80 -1.18 -14.02 5.44
N ALA A 81 -2.21 -13.21 5.65
CA ALA A 81 -2.56 -12.79 7.00
C ALA A 81 -2.93 -14.05 7.79
N ALA A 82 -2.27 -14.28 8.92
CA ALA A 82 -2.67 -15.30 9.87
C ALA A 82 -3.81 -14.72 10.72
N PRO A 83 -5.08 -15.16 10.53
CA PRO A 83 -6.16 -14.76 11.43
C PRO A 83 -5.94 -15.31 12.86
N ASP A 84 -5.13 -16.35 13.01
CA ASP A 84 -4.59 -16.85 14.26
C ASP A 84 -3.35 -17.69 13.91
N ALA A 85 -2.18 -17.37 14.45
CA ALA A 85 -0.93 -18.11 14.24
C ALA A 85 -0.94 -19.49 14.95
N ARG A 86 -2.06 -20.22 14.88
CA ARG A 86 -2.28 -21.56 15.46
C ARG A 86 -2.33 -22.68 14.42
N TYR A 87 -2.25 -22.37 13.12
CA TYR A 87 -2.42 -23.35 12.04
C TYR A 87 -1.15 -23.69 11.23
N LEU A 88 0.03 -23.27 11.67
CA LEU A 88 1.28 -23.83 11.16
C LEU A 88 1.85 -24.79 12.19
N GLU A 89 1.27 -25.99 12.23
CA GLU A 89 1.81 -27.18 12.89
C GLU A 89 3.09 -27.66 12.17
N HIS A 90 4.12 -26.81 12.09
CA HIS A 90 5.42 -27.15 11.51
C HIS A 90 6.55 -26.85 12.52
N PRO A 91 7.09 -27.90 13.16
CA PRO A 91 8.00 -27.81 14.32
C PRO A 91 9.45 -27.50 13.88
N GLY A 92 9.69 -26.33 13.30
CA GLY A 92 11.03 -25.95 12.84
C GLY A 92 11.30 -24.46 12.68
N GLU A 93 10.39 -23.57 13.10
CA GLU A 93 10.67 -22.13 13.04
C GLU A 93 11.73 -21.74 14.07
N LEU A 94 12.87 -21.28 13.58
CA LEU A 94 13.83 -20.52 14.37
C LEU A 94 13.22 -19.13 14.65
N PRO A 95 13.10 -18.71 15.92
CA PRO A 95 12.68 -17.35 16.24
C PRO A 95 13.71 -16.37 15.70
N LEU A 96 13.27 -15.46 14.82
CA LEU A 96 14.09 -14.38 14.26
C LEU A 96 14.11 -13.13 15.16
N ASP A 97 13.68 -13.25 16.42
CA ASP A 97 13.87 -12.19 17.39
C ASP A 97 15.33 -12.15 17.84
N LYS A 98 16.10 -11.27 17.19
CA LYS A 98 17.17 -10.59 17.91
C LYS A 98 16.65 -9.24 18.36
N GLU A 99 16.42 -9.17 19.67
CA GLU A 99 16.46 -7.95 20.45
C GLU A 99 17.50 -6.97 19.90
N SER A 100 17.06 -5.74 19.63
CA SER A 100 17.94 -4.56 19.59
C SER A 100 17.10 -3.35 19.97
N VAL A 101 16.77 -3.28 21.25
CA VAL A 101 16.55 -2.02 21.93
C VAL A 101 17.72 -1.86 22.89
N ALA A 102 18.66 -0.98 22.52
CA ALA A 102 19.58 -0.34 23.44
C ALA A 102 19.15 1.12 23.58
#